data_AF-A0A1D8IQA2-F1
#
_entry.id   AF-A0A1D8IQA2-F1
#
_cell.length_a   1.000
_cell.length_b   1.000
_cell.length_c   1.000
_cell.angle_alpha   90.00
_cell.angle_beta   90.00
_cell.angle_gamma   90.00
#
_symmetry.space_group_name_H-M   'P 1'
#
loop_
_entity.id
_entity.type
_entity.pdbx_description
1 polymer ?
#
loop_
_entity_poly.entity_id
_entity_poly.type
_entity_poly.pdbx_seq_one_letter_code
_entity_poly.pdbx_strand_id
1 'polypeptide(L)'
;MLGILGALLLTGCSLNNPLLGRWTFERYSGGGDLGSVLGGLAAPFSKGMTLEFTSSAMIVTQDGQKSRTAVDHYDIKGNQVMVWLKTTPTVIRAETYTVSDNGKEISHELAGGGMSEVFARQPAS
;
A
#
# COMPACT_ATOMS: atom_id res chain seq x y z
N MET A 1 -29.73 -0.47 -37.70
CA MET A 1 -29.35 0.78 -36.99
C MET A 1 -29.40 0.46 -35.50
N LEU A 2 -28.27 0.19 -34.86
CA LEU A 2 -27.49 1.19 -34.09
C LEU A 2 -28.45 2.00 -33.21
N GLY A 3 -28.55 1.79 -31.90
CA GLY A 3 -27.46 1.57 -30.94
C GLY A 3 -27.53 2.72 -29.95
N ILE A 4 -28.54 2.72 -29.08
CA ILE A 4 -28.71 3.75 -28.05
C ILE A 4 -29.26 3.06 -26.80
N LEU A 5 -28.34 2.65 -25.93
CA LEU A 5 -28.48 2.74 -24.47
C LEU A 5 -27.08 2.47 -23.88
N GLY A 6 -26.17 3.38 -24.24
CA GLY A 6 -24.92 3.61 -23.52
C GLY A 6 -25.29 4.24 -22.18
N ALA A 7 -25.50 3.40 -21.19
CA ALA A 7 -25.75 3.81 -19.82
C ALA A 7 -25.41 2.66 -18.87
N LEU A 8 -24.15 2.26 -18.81
CA LEU A 8 -23.61 1.59 -17.62
C LEU A 8 -22.14 1.95 -17.46
N LEU A 9 -21.91 2.78 -16.43
CA LEU A 9 -20.70 2.85 -15.62
C LEU A 9 -19.54 3.69 -16.17
N LEU A 10 -19.84 4.95 -16.47
CA LEU A 10 -18.98 6.04 -15.97
C LEU A 10 -19.12 6.09 -14.44
N THR A 11 -18.63 5.06 -13.74
CA THR A 11 -18.50 5.10 -12.28
C THR A 11 -17.41 6.10 -11.94
N GLY A 12 -17.86 7.30 -11.60
CA GLY A 12 -17.33 8.08 -10.49
C GLY A 12 -15.87 8.46 -10.58
N CYS A 13 -15.66 9.72 -10.97
CA CYS A 13 -14.70 10.65 -10.40
C CYS A 13 -13.67 10.06 -9.42
N SER A 14 -12.40 10.24 -9.76
CA SER A 14 -11.16 10.05 -9.00
C SER A 14 -11.12 10.54 -7.54
N LEU A 15 -12.04 10.07 -6.68
CA LEU A 15 -12.16 10.47 -5.27
C LEU A 15 -12.04 9.32 -4.27
N ASN A 16 -11.86 8.08 -4.74
CA ASN A 16 -11.63 6.93 -3.85
C ASN A 16 -10.17 6.49 -3.96
N ASN A 17 -9.31 6.96 -3.06
CA ASN A 17 -7.96 6.43 -2.93
C ASN A 17 -8.04 4.92 -2.61
N PRO A 18 -7.63 4.02 -3.53
CA PRO A 18 -7.84 2.58 -3.37
C PRO A 18 -6.93 1.97 -2.29
N LEU A 19 -5.91 2.72 -1.85
CA LEU A 19 -4.99 2.32 -0.79
C LEU A 19 -5.62 2.43 0.61
N LEU A 20 -6.69 3.22 0.76
CA LEU A 20 -7.33 3.43 2.08
C LEU A 20 -7.92 2.14 2.65
N GLY A 21 -7.77 2.00 3.97
CA GLY A 21 -8.21 0.85 4.73
C GLY A 21 -7.04 0.09 5.37
N ARG A 22 -7.37 -1.08 5.94
CA ARG A 22 -6.42 -1.95 6.63
C ARG A 22 -6.00 -3.12 5.75
N TRP A 23 -4.71 -3.37 5.76
CA TRP A 23 -4.02 -4.45 5.05
C TRP A 23 -3.19 -5.26 6.04
N THR A 24 -3.16 -6.57 5.89
CA THR A 24 -2.35 -7.48 6.71
C THR A 24 -1.18 -7.96 5.88
N PHE A 25 0.01 -7.88 6.45
CA PHE A 25 1.20 -8.41 5.81
C PHE A 25 1.07 -9.92 5.62
N GLU A 26 1.26 -10.38 4.39
CA GLU A 26 1.21 -11.80 4.05
C GLU A 26 2.59 -12.38 3.81
N ARG A 27 3.38 -11.72 2.95
CA ARG A 27 4.64 -12.28 2.46
C ARG A 27 5.53 -11.23 1.81
N TYR A 28 6.79 -11.60 1.67
CA TYR A 28 7.68 -11.03 0.66
C TYR A 28 7.51 -11.79 -0.66
N SER A 29 7.65 -11.11 -1.79
CA SER A 29 7.57 -11.69 -3.13
C SER A 29 8.65 -11.11 -4.03
N GLY A 30 9.01 -11.79 -5.12
CA GLY A 30 10.07 -11.37 -6.03
C GLY A 30 11.33 -12.22 -5.94
N GLY A 31 12.38 -11.84 -6.68
CA GLY A 31 13.57 -12.66 -6.92
C GLY A 31 14.81 -12.31 -6.08
N GLY A 32 14.74 -11.28 -5.23
CA GLY A 32 15.85 -10.90 -4.35
C GLY A 32 15.97 -11.80 -3.12
N ASP A 33 17.15 -11.82 -2.50
CA ASP A 33 17.29 -12.28 -1.11
C ASP A 33 16.96 -11.12 -0.17
N LEU A 34 16.09 -11.35 0.82
CA LEU A 34 15.61 -10.28 1.73
C LEU A 34 16.76 -9.66 2.53
N GLY A 35 17.72 -10.48 2.96
CA GLY A 35 18.91 -10.00 3.68
C GLY A 35 19.78 -9.10 2.81
N SER A 36 19.95 -9.45 1.53
CA SER A 36 20.66 -8.64 0.53
C SER A 36 19.94 -7.31 0.24
N VAL A 37 18.63 -7.35 0.01
CA VAL A 37 17.82 -6.15 -0.30
C VAL A 37 17.81 -5.17 0.87
N LEU A 38 17.76 -5.68 2.10
CA LEU A 38 17.75 -4.85 3.30
C LEU A 38 19.15 -4.50 3.82
N GLY A 39 20.23 -4.94 3.16
CA GLY A 39 21.59 -4.68 3.61
C GLY A 39 21.90 -5.24 5.00
N GLY A 40 21.32 -6.39 5.35
CA GLY A 40 21.44 -7.02 6.67
C GLY A 40 20.54 -6.42 7.75
N LEU A 41 19.65 -5.48 7.41
CA LEU A 41 18.62 -4.98 8.33
C LEU A 41 17.49 -6.00 8.50
N ALA A 42 16.80 -5.91 9.64
CA ALA A 42 15.63 -6.72 9.91
C ALA A 42 14.49 -6.41 8.92
N ALA A 43 13.71 -7.44 8.60
CA ALA A 43 12.51 -7.36 7.80
C ALA A 43 11.55 -6.29 8.36
N PRO A 44 11.13 -5.28 7.56
CA PRO A 44 10.26 -4.20 8.05
C PRO A 44 8.89 -4.70 8.51
N PHE A 45 8.37 -5.72 7.83
CA PHE A 45 7.13 -6.40 8.19
C PHE A 45 7.34 -7.89 8.42
N SER A 46 6.51 -8.43 9.32
CA SER A 46 6.46 -9.84 9.67
C SER A 46 5.00 -10.27 9.83
N LYS A 47 4.78 -11.59 9.89
CA LYS A 47 3.45 -12.17 9.95
C LYS A 47 2.65 -11.60 11.13
N GLY A 48 1.40 -11.21 10.88
CA GLY A 48 0.49 -10.65 11.89
C GLY A 48 0.56 -9.13 12.01
N MET A 49 1.55 -8.47 11.38
CA MET A 49 1.56 -7.02 11.27
C MET A 49 0.48 -6.53 10.33
N THR A 50 -0.13 -5.39 10.65
CA THR A 50 -1.10 -4.72 9.77
C THR A 50 -0.65 -3.31 9.45
N LEU A 51 -0.94 -2.89 8.23
CA LEU A 51 -0.72 -1.56 7.69
C LEU A 51 -2.09 -0.93 7.38
N GLU A 52 -2.42 0.19 8.00
CA GLU A 52 -3.67 0.90 7.80
C GLU A 52 -3.41 2.31 7.24
N PHE A 53 -4.02 2.60 6.10
CA PHE A 53 -3.98 3.93 5.49
C PHE A 53 -5.30 4.66 5.71
N THR A 54 -5.20 5.86 6.25
CA THR A 54 -6.30 6.80 6.47
C THR A 54 -6.03 8.07 5.66
N SER A 55 -6.99 9.00 5.59
CA SER A 55 -6.76 10.28 4.89
C SER A 55 -5.60 11.13 5.43
N SER A 56 -5.08 10.84 6.63
CA SER A 56 -4.06 11.68 7.30
C SER A 56 -2.90 10.91 7.94
N ALA A 57 -2.91 9.57 7.85
CA ALA A 57 -1.90 8.76 8.50
C ALA A 57 -1.78 7.35 7.91
N MET A 58 -0.56 6.85 7.98
CA MET A 58 -0.21 5.44 7.90
C MET A 58 -0.02 4.91 9.32
N ILE A 59 -0.66 3.79 9.64
CA ILE A 59 -0.61 3.17 10.97
C ILE A 59 -0.12 1.74 10.81
N VAL A 60 1.01 1.43 11.42
CA VAL A 60 1.53 0.05 11.52
C VAL A 60 1.15 -0.49 12.88
N THR A 61 0.51 -1.67 12.92
CA THR A 61 0.18 -2.37 14.16
C THR A 61 0.93 -3.69 14.24
N GLN A 62 1.58 -3.95 15.38
CA GLN A 62 2.25 -5.20 15.70
C GLN A 62 2.01 -5.52 17.18
N ASP A 63 1.54 -6.73 17.49
CA ASP A 63 1.33 -7.19 18.87
C ASP A 63 0.52 -6.19 19.74
N GLY A 64 -0.48 -5.55 19.12
CA GLY A 64 -1.32 -4.53 19.75
C GLY A 64 -0.69 -3.14 19.88
N GLN A 65 0.62 -3.00 19.65
CA GLN A 65 1.30 -1.72 19.58
C GLN A 65 1.07 -1.04 18.24
N LYS A 66 0.86 0.28 18.24
CA LYS A 66 0.61 1.08 17.04
C LYS A 66 1.70 2.13 16.87
N SER A 67 2.31 2.16 15.69
CA SER A 67 3.15 3.26 15.23
C SER A 67 2.39 4.06 14.17
N ARG A 68 2.39 5.39 14.29
CA ARG A 68 1.63 6.29 13.40
C ARG A 68 2.60 7.26 12.72
N THR A 69 2.56 7.28 11.39
CA THR A 69 3.26 8.25 10.56
C THR A 69 2.22 9.14 9.88
N ALA A 70 2.38 10.45 9.97
CA ALA A 70 1.43 11.38 9.34
C ALA A 70 1.58 11.34 7.81
N VAL A 71 0.47 11.40 7.10
CA VAL A 71 0.44 11.55 5.64
C VAL A 71 0.35 13.03 5.32
N ASP A 72 1.19 13.48 4.39
CA ASP A 72 1.08 14.80 3.80
C ASP A 72 -0.01 14.82 2.72
N HIS A 73 0.14 13.97 1.70
CA HIS A 73 -0.83 13.78 0.63
C HIS A 73 -0.64 12.43 -0.08
N TYR A 74 -1.54 12.16 -1.04
CA TYR A 74 -1.51 11.00 -1.92
C TYR A 74 -1.50 11.45 -3.37
N ASP A 75 -0.66 10.82 -4.19
CA ASP A 75 -0.73 10.91 -5.65
C ASP A 75 -1.25 9.58 -6.21
N ILE A 76 -2.35 9.63 -6.96
CA ILE A 76 -3.06 8.44 -7.44
C ILE A 76 -2.97 8.38 -8.95
N LYS A 77 -2.41 7.28 -9.49
CA LYS A 77 -2.30 7.01 -10.92
C LYS A 77 -2.79 5.59 -11.23
N GLY A 78 -4.09 5.48 -11.52
CA GLY A 78 -4.73 4.18 -11.74
C GLY A 78 -4.69 3.35 -10.47
N ASN A 79 -4.05 2.18 -10.53
CA ASN A 79 -3.86 1.30 -9.38
C ASN A 79 -2.56 1.56 -8.60
N GLN A 80 -1.71 2.49 -9.05
CA GLN A 80 -0.53 2.92 -8.32
C GLN A 80 -0.86 4.14 -7.46
N VAL A 81 -0.54 4.05 -6.19
CA VAL A 81 -0.74 5.11 -5.20
C VAL A 81 0.59 5.42 -4.55
N MET A 82 1.08 6.64 -4.76
CA MET A 82 2.23 7.16 -4.02
C MET A 82 1.72 7.89 -2.78
N VAL A 83 2.20 7.49 -1.62
CA VAL A 83 1.90 8.13 -0.33
C VAL A 83 3.12 8.91 0.15
N TRP A 84 2.92 10.19 0.48
CA TRP A 84 3.96 11.06 1.02
C TRP A 84 3.83 11.12 2.55
N LEU A 85 4.81 10.57 3.25
CA LEU A 85 4.82 10.36 4.69
C LEU A 85 5.76 11.34 5.39
N LYS A 86 5.27 12.04 6.41
CA LYS A 86 6.08 12.90 7.28
C LYS A 86 6.75 12.05 8.36
N THR A 87 8.03 11.75 8.15
CA THR A 87 8.83 10.97 9.13
C THR A 87 9.38 11.86 10.24
N THR A 88 9.62 13.14 9.93
CA THR A 88 9.92 14.21 10.89
C THR A 88 9.21 15.51 10.42
N PRO A 89 9.28 16.62 11.17
CA PRO A 89 8.73 17.90 10.70
C PRO A 89 9.35 18.42 9.39
N THR A 90 10.54 17.95 9.01
CA THR A 90 11.29 18.45 7.83
C THR A 90 11.58 17.38 6.79
N VAL A 91 11.31 16.10 7.08
CA VAL A 91 11.60 14.97 6.19
C VAL A 91 10.30 14.35 5.72
N ILE A 92 10.15 14.29 4.39
CA ILE A 92 9.06 13.60 3.71
C ILE A 92 9.66 12.42 2.94
N ARG A 93 9.09 11.24 3.14
CA ARG A 93 9.40 10.02 2.39
C ARG A 93 8.23 9.66 1.49
N ALA A 94 8.49 9.38 0.22
CA ALA A 94 7.49 8.83 -0.69
C ALA A 94 7.58 7.30 -0.71
N GLU A 95 6.44 6.63 -0.63
CA GLU A 95 6.32 5.18 -0.84
C GLU A 95 5.27 4.92 -1.91
N THR A 96 5.55 4.01 -2.84
CA THR A 96 4.61 3.67 -3.93
C THR A 96 4.03 2.29 -3.72
N TYR A 97 2.72 2.24 -3.56
CA TYR A 97 1.96 0.99 -3.44
C TYR A 97 1.20 0.73 -4.74
N THR A 98 1.20 -0.52 -5.19
CA THR A 98 0.34 -0.98 -6.29
C THR A 98 -0.81 -1.78 -5.70
N VAL A 99 -2.05 -1.38 -6.01
CA VAL A 99 -3.25 -2.11 -5.65
C VAL A 99 -3.57 -3.14 -6.74
N SER A 100 -3.89 -4.37 -6.36
CA SER A 100 -4.30 -5.41 -7.32
C SER A 100 -5.62 -5.04 -8.01
N ASP A 101 -5.84 -5.56 -9.23
CA ASP A 101 -7.06 -5.28 -10.01
C ASP A 101 -8.35 -5.68 -9.28
N ASN A 102 -8.26 -6.71 -8.43
CA ASN A 102 -9.38 -7.18 -7.60
C ASN A 102 -9.55 -6.39 -6.29
N GLY A 103 -8.66 -5.43 -6.00
CA GLY A 103 -8.68 -4.58 -4.79
C GLY A 103 -8.39 -5.31 -3.47
N LYS A 104 -7.93 -6.57 -3.53
CA LYS A 104 -7.72 -7.43 -2.36
C LYS A 104 -6.30 -7.41 -1.83
N GLU A 105 -5.33 -7.01 -2.64
CA GLU A 105 -3.91 -6.97 -2.29
C GLU A 105 -3.30 -5.61 -2.61
N ILE A 106 -2.27 -5.26 -1.85
CA ILE A 106 -1.33 -4.20 -2.20
C ILE A 106 0.09 -4.76 -2.17
N SER A 107 0.94 -4.23 -3.05
CA SER A 107 2.37 -4.50 -3.04
C SER A 107 3.17 -3.20 -2.95
N HIS A 108 4.30 -3.26 -2.26
CA HIS A 108 5.27 -2.18 -2.15
C HIS A 108 6.66 -2.73 -2.41
N GLU A 109 7.36 -2.17 -3.41
CA GLU A 109 8.71 -2.61 -3.76
C GLU A 109 9.74 -2.03 -2.79
N LEU A 110 10.58 -2.90 -2.23
CA LEU A 110 11.74 -2.51 -1.44
C LEU A 110 12.81 -1.93 -2.38
N ALA A 111 13.26 -0.70 -2.09
CA ALA A 111 14.26 0.10 -2.78
C ALA A 111 15.08 -0.60 -3.91
N GLY A 112 14.48 -0.77 -5.08
CA GLY A 112 15.13 -1.28 -6.30
C GLY A 112 15.65 -2.71 -6.23
N GLY A 113 15.22 -3.49 -5.22
CA GLY A 113 15.69 -4.85 -4.96
C GLY A 113 14.93 -5.93 -5.73
N GLY A 114 13.91 -5.57 -6.52
CA GLY A 114 13.03 -6.53 -7.20
C GLY A 114 12.26 -7.43 -6.22
N MET A 115 12.18 -7.02 -4.95
CA MET A 115 11.43 -7.67 -3.89
C MET A 115 10.32 -6.73 -3.43
N SER A 116 9.13 -7.27 -3.22
CA SER A 116 7.98 -6.52 -2.74
C SER A 116 7.42 -7.11 -1.46
N GLU A 117 7.01 -6.23 -0.55
CA GLU A 117 6.11 -6.52 0.54
C GLU A 117 4.70 -6.66 -0.03
N VAL A 118 3.99 -7.74 0.32
CA VAL A 118 2.61 -7.98 -0.11
C VAL A 118 1.70 -8.02 1.10
N PHE A 119 0.60 -7.28 1.01
CA PHE A 119 -0.41 -7.18 2.04
C PHE A 119 -1.79 -7.46 1.46
N ALA A 120 -2.66 -8.12 2.21
CA ALA A 120 -4.04 -8.42 1.79
C ALA A 120 -5.07 -7.79 2.73
N ARG A 121 -6.28 -7.54 2.23
CA ARG A 121 -7.42 -7.16 3.09
C ARG A 121 -7.78 -8.32 4.02
N GLN A 122 -8.05 -8.02 5.29
CA GLN A 122 -8.52 -9.05 6.22
C GLN A 122 -9.96 -9.52 5.92
N PRO A 123 -10.27 -10.78 6.27
CA PRO A 123 -9.31 -11.78 6.72
C PRO A 123 -8.69 -12.46 5.50
N ALA A 124 -7.35 -12.54 5.45
CA ALA A 124 -6.71 -13.57 4.64
C ALA A 124 -7.36 -14.89 5.06
N SER A 125 -8.11 -15.49 4.12
CA SER A 125 -9.02 -16.62 4.38
C SER A 125 -8.25 -17.90 4.64
#